data_AF-A0A7X7ASY9-F1
#
_entry.id   AF-A0A7X7ASY9-F1
#
_cell.length_a   1.000
_cell.length_b   1.000
_cell.length_c   1.000
_cell.angle_alpha   90.00
_cell.angle_beta   90.00
_cell.angle_gamma   90.00
#
_symmetry.space_group_name_H-M   'P 1'
#
loop_
_entity.id
_entity.type
_entity.pdbx_description
1 polymer ?
#
loop_
_entity_poly.entity_id
_entity_poly.type
_entity_poly.pdbx_seq_one_letter_code
_entity_poly.pdbx_strand_id
1 'polypeptide(L)'
;MTYEENIIFEQYFQYKNLTSEEGDYYLDILRHIKDICDSDIRVSSEGSSVFDIVFMSIIKESNGKVTFNGAVSNGEENKCVDGLIEKIKNKTYVMTEVYRLHPSLEDEEKIYSTVDYFSFTSNKVNRRSEYVGGNKSSITLKIFDHDSLEEYKLLKARGYEKHVL
;
A
#
# COMPACT_ATOMS: atom_id res chain seq x y z
N MET A 1 -17.18 -12.80 -0.46
CA MET A 1 -16.70 -13.18 0.88
C MET A 1 -17.89 -13.48 1.79
N THR A 2 -17.75 -14.41 2.74
CA THR A 2 -18.72 -14.63 3.83
C THR A 2 -18.62 -13.52 4.89
N TYR A 3 -19.54 -13.52 5.86
CA TYR A 3 -19.49 -12.57 6.98
C TYR A 3 -18.22 -12.75 7.83
N GLU A 4 -17.83 -14.00 8.09
CA GLU A 4 -16.62 -14.35 8.83
C GLU A 4 -15.36 -13.93 8.05
N GLU A 5 -15.31 -14.19 6.74
CA GLU A 5 -14.21 -13.75 5.88
C GLU A 5 -14.06 -12.22 5.89
N ASN A 6 -15.17 -11.47 5.93
CA ASN A 6 -15.14 -10.01 6.04
C ASN A 6 -14.59 -9.54 7.40
N ILE A 7 -15.01 -10.15 8.52
CA ILE A 7 -14.47 -9.81 9.85
C ILE A 7 -12.95 -10.03 9.90
N ILE A 8 -12.47 -11.14 9.34
CA ILE A 8 -11.03 -11.44 9.28
C ILE A 8 -10.33 -10.42 8.39
N PHE A 9 -10.87 -10.12 7.21
CA PHE A 9 -10.34 -9.12 6.30
C PHE A 9 -10.19 -7.74 6.97
N GLU A 10 -11.17 -7.32 7.78
CA GLU A 10 -11.13 -6.05 8.53
C GLU A 10 -9.99 -5.97 9.56
N GLN A 11 -9.42 -7.10 10.00
CA GLN A 11 -8.21 -7.10 10.84
C GLN A 11 -6.98 -6.63 10.06
N TYR A 12 -6.92 -6.93 8.76
CA TYR A 12 -5.84 -6.54 7.86
C TYR A 12 -6.08 -5.16 7.25
N PHE A 13 -7.32 -4.84 6.90
CA PHE A 13 -7.69 -3.60 6.21
C PHE A 13 -8.84 -2.89 6.91
N GLN A 14 -8.51 -1.79 7.59
CA GLN A 14 -9.49 -1.02 8.33
C GLN A 14 -9.90 0.22 7.55
N TYR A 15 -11.14 0.26 7.06
CA TYR A 15 -11.70 1.44 6.40
C TYR A 15 -12.49 2.27 7.41
N LYS A 16 -12.06 3.51 7.66
CA LYS A 16 -12.72 4.43 8.61
C LYS A 16 -13.30 5.64 7.86
N ASN A 17 -14.59 5.90 8.09
CA ASN A 17 -15.36 6.97 7.43
C ASN A 17 -15.38 6.85 5.89
N LEU A 18 -15.23 5.64 5.37
CA LEU A 18 -15.24 5.32 3.94
C LEU A 18 -16.34 4.31 3.66
N THR A 19 -16.96 4.38 2.48
CA THR A 19 -17.74 3.24 1.97
C THR A 19 -16.79 2.10 1.58
N SER A 20 -17.31 0.87 1.46
CA SER A 20 -16.50 -0.26 0.98
C SER A 20 -15.93 0.00 -0.42
N GLU A 21 -16.69 0.63 -1.30
CA GLU A 21 -16.24 1.01 -2.66
C GLU A 21 -15.11 2.05 -2.62
N GLU A 22 -15.22 3.07 -1.76
CA GLU A 22 -14.13 4.04 -1.58
C GLU A 22 -12.89 3.38 -0.98
N GLY A 23 -13.07 2.53 0.03
CA GLY A 23 -11.97 1.79 0.67
C GLY A 23 -11.24 0.89 -0.32
N ASP A 24 -11.98 0.14 -1.13
CA ASP A 24 -11.44 -0.73 -2.17
C ASP A 24 -10.67 0.05 -3.25
N TYR A 25 -11.18 1.23 -3.65
CA TYR A 25 -10.44 2.14 -4.54
C TYR A 25 -9.11 2.60 -3.95
N TYR A 26 -9.07 2.95 -2.66
CA TYR A 26 -7.83 3.37 -2.03
C TYR A 26 -6.87 2.21 -1.78
N LEU A 27 -7.39 1.04 -1.42
CA LEU A 27 -6.58 -0.18 -1.31
C LEU A 27 -5.91 -0.51 -2.66
N ASP A 28 -6.64 -0.38 -3.76
CA ASP A 28 -6.09 -0.54 -5.11
C ASP A 28 -4.91 0.40 -5.38
N ILE A 29 -5.08 1.68 -5.05
CA ILE A 29 -3.99 2.67 -5.15
C ILE A 29 -2.78 2.25 -4.31
N LEU A 30 -3.00 1.87 -3.04
CA LEU A 30 -1.92 1.51 -2.11
C LEU A 30 -1.14 0.28 -2.62
N ARG A 31 -1.83 -0.71 -3.20
CA ARG A 31 -1.18 -1.89 -3.80
C ARG A 31 -0.30 -1.55 -5.00
N HIS A 32 -0.53 -0.40 -5.64
CA HIS A 32 0.31 0.11 -6.71
C HIS A 32 1.45 1.01 -6.21
N ILE A 33 1.57 1.32 -4.93
CA ILE A 33 2.63 2.20 -4.42
C ILE A 33 3.98 1.49 -4.39
N LYS A 34 5.03 2.19 -4.82
CA LYS A 34 6.37 1.61 -5.01
C LYS A 34 6.99 1.12 -3.71
N ASP A 35 6.64 1.68 -2.55
CA ASP A 35 7.19 1.31 -1.24
C ASP A 35 6.17 0.64 -0.31
N ILE A 36 5.06 0.13 -0.86
CA ILE A 36 4.08 -0.69 -0.13
C ILE A 36 4.12 -2.14 -0.60
N CYS A 37 3.97 -2.39 -1.90
CA CYS A 37 3.99 -3.76 -2.45
C CYS A 37 5.26 -4.09 -3.24
N ASP A 38 6.15 -3.11 -3.39
CA ASP A 38 7.48 -3.27 -3.96
C ASP A 38 8.43 -2.37 -3.12
N SER A 39 9.72 -2.30 -3.45
CA SER A 39 10.61 -1.23 -3.00
C SER A 39 11.95 -1.26 -3.73
N ASP A 40 12.45 -0.10 -4.15
CA ASP A 40 13.84 0.02 -4.65
C ASP A 40 14.85 0.15 -3.49
N ILE A 41 14.39 0.59 -2.32
CA ILE A 41 15.21 0.78 -1.11
C ILE A 41 15.06 -0.47 -0.23
N ARG A 42 16.08 -1.34 -0.30
CA ARG A 42 16.10 -2.66 0.33
C ARG A 42 17.27 -2.78 1.31
N VAL A 43 17.14 -3.65 2.30
CA VAL A 43 18.26 -3.98 3.23
C VAL A 43 19.37 -4.71 2.48
N SER A 44 19.01 -5.65 1.61
CA SER A 44 19.92 -6.40 0.78
C SER A 44 19.55 -6.29 -0.70
N SER A 45 20.54 -6.21 -1.57
CA SER A 45 20.36 -6.24 -3.03
C SER A 45 19.85 -7.60 -3.53
N GLU A 46 20.15 -8.67 -2.80
CA GLU A 46 19.71 -10.05 -3.07
C GLU A 46 18.34 -10.37 -2.46
N GLY A 47 17.85 -9.51 -1.55
CA GLY A 47 16.56 -9.65 -0.89
C GLY A 47 15.35 -9.39 -1.80
N SER A 48 14.19 -9.95 -1.44
CA SER A 48 12.95 -9.70 -2.17
C SER A 48 12.61 -8.21 -2.19
N SER A 49 12.30 -7.66 -3.37
CA SER A 49 11.75 -6.30 -3.45
C SER A 49 10.25 -6.26 -3.17
N VAL A 50 9.58 -7.41 -3.20
CA VAL A 50 8.13 -7.51 -3.04
C VAL A 50 7.78 -7.57 -1.57
N PHE A 51 6.95 -6.62 -1.15
CA PHE A 51 6.42 -6.54 0.21
C PHE A 51 4.94 -6.92 0.21
N ASP A 52 4.51 -7.57 1.29
CA ASP A 52 3.11 -7.84 1.56
C ASP A 52 2.59 -6.89 2.64
N ILE A 53 1.33 -6.49 2.52
CA ILE A 53 0.67 -5.64 3.51
C ILE A 53 0.26 -6.51 4.70
N VAL A 54 0.86 -6.26 5.86
CA VAL A 54 0.53 -6.95 7.12
C VAL A 54 -0.72 -6.36 7.73
N PHE A 55 -0.81 -5.03 7.76
CA PHE A 55 -2.04 -4.32 8.07
C PHE A 55 -2.04 -2.94 7.42
N MET A 56 -3.23 -2.38 7.19
CA MET A 56 -3.41 -1.03 6.69
C MET A 56 -4.71 -0.43 7.22
N SER A 57 -4.64 0.73 7.84
CA SER A 57 -5.79 1.56 8.21
C SER A 57 -5.89 2.71 7.22
N ILE A 58 -7.03 2.86 6.56
CA ILE A 58 -7.33 3.95 5.62
C ILE A 58 -8.45 4.78 6.23
N ILE A 59 -8.22 6.09 6.39
CA ILE A 59 -9.11 6.99 7.12
C ILE A 59 -9.48 8.17 6.25
N LYS A 60 -10.77 8.43 6.07
CA LYS A 60 -11.26 9.70 5.54
C LYS A 60 -11.42 10.70 6.68
N GLU A 61 -10.58 11.72 6.65
CA GLU A 61 -10.58 12.81 7.63
C GLU A 61 -11.76 13.76 7.41
N SER A 62 -12.11 14.52 8.44
CA SER A 62 -13.23 15.48 8.41
C SER A 62 -13.06 16.59 7.36
N ASN A 63 -11.81 16.90 7.00
CA ASN A 63 -11.47 17.86 5.93
C ASN A 63 -11.53 17.25 4.51
N GLY A 64 -11.95 15.99 4.38
CA GLY A 64 -12.08 15.25 3.13
C GLY A 64 -10.79 14.63 2.60
N LYS A 65 -9.65 14.84 3.28
CA LYS A 65 -8.39 14.16 2.96
C LYS A 65 -8.45 12.68 3.36
N VAL A 66 -7.69 11.84 2.67
CA VAL A 66 -7.60 10.41 3.00
C VAL A 66 -6.19 10.10 3.46
N THR A 67 -6.04 9.63 4.68
CA THR A 67 -4.77 9.23 5.28
C THR A 67 -4.68 7.71 5.36
N PHE A 68 -3.47 7.18 5.43
CA PHE A 68 -3.25 5.79 5.73
C PHE A 68 -2.06 5.60 6.68
N ASN A 69 -2.14 4.54 7.48
CA ASN A 69 -1.03 4.04 8.29
C ASN A 69 -1.07 2.50 8.22
N GLY A 70 0.10 1.88 8.08
CA GLY A 70 0.19 0.43 7.94
C GLY A 70 1.57 -0.13 8.24
N ALA A 71 1.66 -1.44 8.15
CA ALA A 71 2.92 -2.15 8.13
C ALA A 71 2.99 -3.10 6.93
N VAL A 72 4.19 -3.21 6.37
CA VAL A 72 4.50 -4.09 5.25
C VAL A 72 5.73 -4.93 5.57
N SER A 73 5.81 -6.14 5.01
CA SER A 73 6.90 -7.08 5.23
C SER A 73 7.25 -7.85 3.97
N ASN A 74 8.53 -8.06 3.71
CA ASN A 74 9.01 -8.99 2.68
C ASN A 74 9.64 -10.26 3.30
N GLY A 75 9.50 -10.47 4.62
CA GLY A 75 10.11 -11.55 5.39
C GLY A 75 11.55 -11.28 5.87
N GLU A 76 12.27 -10.35 5.23
CA GLU A 76 13.61 -9.91 5.63
C GLU A 76 13.55 -8.59 6.41
N GLU A 77 12.75 -7.66 5.91
CA GLU A 77 12.56 -6.31 6.42
C GLU A 77 11.08 -6.06 6.70
N ASN A 78 10.83 -5.39 7.82
CA ASN A 78 9.52 -4.80 8.13
C ASN A 78 9.63 -3.28 7.99
N LYS A 79 8.57 -2.67 7.45
CA LYS A 79 8.44 -1.22 7.34
C LYS A 79 7.10 -0.79 7.91
N CYS A 80 7.07 0.30 8.66
CA CYS A 80 5.85 1.05 8.89
C CYS A 80 5.72 2.11 7.79
N VAL A 81 4.50 2.34 7.33
CA VAL A 81 4.20 3.35 6.31
C VAL A 81 3.10 4.26 6.81
N ASP A 82 3.30 5.55 6.62
CA ASP A 82 2.34 6.60 6.93
C ASP A 82 2.16 7.47 5.70
N GLY A 83 0.94 7.93 5.44
CA GLY A 83 0.76 8.76 4.27
C GLY A 83 -0.59 9.39 4.07
N LEU A 84 -0.65 10.11 2.97
CA LEU A 84 -1.76 10.95 2.55
C LEU A 84 -2.03 10.71 1.07
N ILE A 85 -3.29 10.46 0.75
CA ILE A 85 -3.83 10.36 -0.60
C ILE A 85 -4.64 11.62 -0.91
N GLU A 86 -4.21 12.36 -1.92
CA GLU A 86 -4.94 13.53 -2.44
C GLU A 86 -5.36 13.30 -3.90
N LYS A 87 -6.62 13.56 -4.19
CA LYS A 87 -7.16 13.50 -5.56
C LYS A 87 -7.37 14.91 -6.08
N ILE A 88 -6.67 15.27 -7.15
CA ILE A 88 -6.79 16.58 -7.81
C ILE A 88 -7.14 16.33 -9.28
N LYS A 89 -8.38 16.65 -9.65
CA LYS A 89 -8.94 16.37 -10.99
C LYS A 89 -8.86 14.87 -11.32
N ASN A 90 -8.15 14.52 -12.39
CA ASN A 90 -7.96 13.15 -12.87
C ASN A 90 -6.64 12.51 -12.38
N LYS A 91 -5.96 13.15 -11.44
CA LYS A 91 -4.68 12.68 -10.88
C LYS A 91 -4.86 12.36 -9.40
N THR A 92 -4.20 11.28 -8.98
CA THR A 92 -4.08 10.92 -7.57
C THR A 92 -2.63 11.04 -7.17
N TYR A 93 -2.40 11.67 -6.02
CA TYR A 93 -1.11 11.94 -5.43
C TYR A 93 -1.06 11.18 -4.12
N VAL A 94 0.02 10.45 -3.90
CA VAL A 94 0.23 9.76 -2.63
C VAL A 94 1.59 10.15 -2.07
N MET A 95 1.57 10.76 -0.90
CA MET A 95 2.77 11.04 -0.12
C MET A 95 2.90 9.96 0.92
N THR A 96 4.02 9.25 0.92
CA THR A 96 4.30 8.16 1.85
C THR A 96 5.59 8.46 2.59
N GLU A 97 5.54 8.41 3.91
CA GLU A 97 6.69 8.33 4.79
C GLU A 97 6.89 6.87 5.20
N VAL A 98 8.12 6.40 5.09
CA VAL A 98 8.49 5.01 5.30
C VAL A 98 9.49 4.94 6.44
N TYR A 99 9.16 4.11 7.43
CA TYR A 99 9.96 3.83 8.61
C TYR A 99 10.44 2.38 8.54
N ARG A 100 11.71 2.19 8.23
CA ARG A 100 12.37 0.89 8.12
C ARG A 100 12.77 0.39 9.50
N LEU A 101 12.45 -0.86 9.80
CA LEU A 101 12.64 -1.43 11.14
C LEU A 101 13.79 -2.46 11.22
N HIS A 102 14.58 -2.62 10.15
CA HIS A 102 15.66 -3.58 10.16
C HIS A 102 16.82 -3.14 11.07
N PRO A 103 17.31 -3.99 12.00
CA PRO A 103 18.28 -3.60 13.02
C PRO A 103 19.68 -3.28 12.49
N SER A 104 20.01 -3.71 11.27
CA SER A 104 21.31 -3.41 10.66
C SER A 104 21.40 -2.03 10.01
N LEU A 105 20.31 -1.28 9.97
CA LEU A 105 20.26 0.03 9.33
C LEU A 105 20.72 1.11 10.30
N GLU A 106 21.49 2.07 9.80
CA GLU A 106 21.80 3.28 10.53
C GLU A 106 20.56 4.18 10.62
N ASP A 107 20.48 5.05 11.63
CA ASP A 107 19.28 5.85 11.89
C ASP A 107 18.88 6.76 10.73
N GLU A 108 19.85 7.25 9.97
CA GLU A 108 19.67 8.09 8.77
C GLU A 108 19.04 7.32 7.60
N GLU A 109 19.20 5.99 7.57
CA GLU A 109 18.64 5.12 6.54
C GLU A 109 17.23 4.64 6.88
N LYS A 110 16.81 4.79 8.14
CA LYS A 110 15.54 4.25 8.65
C LYS A 110 14.33 5.03 8.19
N ILE A 111 14.48 6.29 7.78
CA ILE A 111 13.35 7.15 7.43
C ILE A 111 13.58 7.76 6.06
N TYR A 112 12.58 7.62 5.18
CA TYR A 112 12.54 8.32 3.91
C TYR A 112 11.11 8.60 3.50
N SER A 113 10.93 9.49 2.52
CA SER A 113 9.63 9.75 1.92
C SER A 113 9.65 9.55 0.42
N THR A 114 8.52 9.12 -0.11
CA THR A 114 8.25 8.96 -1.54
C THR A 114 6.94 9.65 -1.90
N VAL A 115 6.88 10.16 -3.14
CA VAL A 115 5.67 10.71 -3.72
C VAL A 115 5.34 9.94 -4.99
N ASP A 116 4.17 9.31 -4.99
CA ASP A 116 3.63 8.61 -6.15
C ASP A 116 2.54 9.44 -6.83
N TYR A 117 2.65 9.54 -8.15
CA TYR A 117 1.71 10.22 -9.02
C TYR A 117 1.03 9.19 -9.92
N PHE A 118 -0.29 9.09 -9.80
CA PHE A 118 -1.09 8.17 -10.58
C PHE A 118 -1.92 8.93 -11.62
N SER A 119 -1.81 8.48 -12.87
CA SER A 119 -2.65 8.91 -13.97
C SER A 119 -3.39 7.71 -14.54
N PHE A 120 -4.70 7.67 -14.30
CA PHE A 120 -5.56 6.56 -14.72
C PHE A 120 -6.08 6.78 -16.14
N THR A 121 -6.05 5.71 -16.93
CA THR A 121 -6.75 5.57 -18.23
C THR A 121 -7.70 4.38 -18.13
N SER A 122 -8.49 4.07 -19.17
CA SER A 122 -9.56 3.06 -19.08
C SER A 122 -9.13 1.67 -18.64
N ASN A 123 -7.86 1.26 -18.86
CA ASN A 123 -7.36 -0.06 -18.49
C ASN A 123 -5.93 -0.08 -17.94
N LYS A 124 -5.32 1.10 -17.76
CA LYS A 124 -3.93 1.24 -17.32
C LYS A 124 -3.80 2.37 -16.33
N VAL A 125 -2.90 2.18 -15.38
CA VAL A 125 -2.47 3.24 -14.47
C VAL A 125 -0.99 3.51 -14.72
N ASN A 126 -0.66 4.77 -15.02
CA ASN A 126 0.72 5.21 -15.07
C ASN A 126 1.09 5.74 -13.69
N ARG A 127 2.08 5.10 -13.06
CA ARG A 127 2.67 5.54 -11.80
C ARG A 127 4.02 6.18 -12.09
N ARG A 128 4.24 7.37 -11.56
CA ARG A 128 5.55 7.99 -11.43
C ARG A 128 5.87 8.12 -9.96
N SER A 129 7.03 7.64 -9.54
CA SER A 129 7.48 7.67 -8.15
C SER A 129 8.67 8.61 -8.03
N GLU A 130 8.69 9.46 -7.00
CA GLU A 130 9.79 10.37 -6.71
C GLU A 130 10.20 10.27 -5.24
N TYR A 131 11.46 9.89 -5.00
CA TYR A 131 12.06 9.94 -3.68
C TYR A 131 12.54 11.35 -3.37
N VAL A 132 12.51 11.76 -2.09
CA VAL A 132 13.04 13.07 -1.66
C VAL A 132 14.52 13.26 -2.04
N GLY A 133 15.28 12.18 -2.20
CA GLY A 133 16.67 12.19 -2.71
C GLY A 133 16.82 12.40 -4.22
N GLY A 134 15.74 12.61 -4.97
CA GLY A 134 15.75 12.94 -6.40
C GLY A 134 15.67 11.74 -7.36
N ASN A 135 15.69 10.51 -6.85
CA ASN A 135 15.47 9.32 -7.66
C ASN A 135 14.04 9.28 -8.19
N LYS A 136 13.89 9.07 -9.50
CA LYS A 136 12.59 9.04 -10.18
C LYS A 136 12.44 7.75 -10.96
N SER A 137 11.28 7.12 -10.86
CA SER A 137 10.92 5.97 -11.68
C SER A 137 9.52 6.14 -12.25
N SER A 138 9.24 5.46 -13.36
CA SER A 138 7.93 5.48 -14.00
C SER A 138 7.61 4.09 -14.52
N ILE A 139 6.37 3.66 -14.31
CA ILE A 139 5.88 2.36 -14.75
C ILE A 139 4.42 2.45 -15.17
N THR A 140 4.06 1.66 -16.18
CA THR A 140 2.66 1.44 -16.58
C THR A 140 2.20 0.12 -16.00
N LEU A 141 1.21 0.16 -15.12
CA LEU A 141 0.61 -1.00 -14.49
C LEU A 141 -0.79 -1.23 -15.08
N LYS A 142 -1.27 -2.46 -14.96
CA LYS A 142 -2.69 -2.75 -15.17
C LYS A 142 -3.45 -2.26 -13.94
N ILE A 143 -4.62 -1.68 -14.16
CA ILE A 143 -5.58 -1.47 -13.07
C ILE A 143 -6.00 -2.87 -12.59
N PHE A 144 -6.06 -3.11 -11.29
CA PHE A 144 -6.65 -4.36 -10.80
C PHE A 144 -8.14 -4.33 -11.13
N ASP A 145 -8.60 -5.31 -11.89
CA ASP A 145 -10.04 -5.49 -12.05
C ASP A 145 -10.68 -5.91 -10.73
N HIS A 146 -12.01 -5.77 -10.67
CA HIS A 146 -12.77 -6.10 -9.48
C HIS A 146 -12.49 -7.53 -8.99
N ASP A 147 -12.39 -8.49 -9.91
CA ASP A 147 -12.15 -9.89 -9.60
C ASP A 147 -10.76 -10.10 -8.94
N SER A 148 -9.73 -9.43 -9.44
CA SER A 148 -8.38 -9.48 -8.86
C SER A 148 -8.31 -8.87 -7.46
N LEU A 149 -9.10 -7.82 -7.20
CA LEU A 149 -9.18 -7.22 -5.87
C LEU A 149 -9.93 -8.13 -4.90
N GLU A 150 -11.06 -8.70 -5.32
CA GLU A 150 -11.82 -9.66 -4.50
C GLU A 150 -11.00 -10.92 -4.21
N GLU A 151 -10.25 -11.44 -5.18
CA GLU A 151 -9.32 -12.55 -4.97
C GLU A 151 -8.25 -12.19 -3.93
N TYR A 152 -7.67 -10.99 -4.00
CA TYR A 152 -6.69 -10.53 -3.01
C TYR A 152 -7.29 -10.47 -1.60
N LYS A 153 -8.50 -9.92 -1.45
CA LYS A 153 -9.21 -9.82 -0.17
C LYS A 153 -9.53 -11.21 0.40
N LEU A 154 -9.98 -12.13 -0.45
CA LEU A 154 -10.22 -13.54 -0.11
C LEU A 154 -8.94 -14.26 0.32
N LEU A 155 -7.83 -14.07 -0.40
CA LEU A 155 -6.54 -14.67 -0.04
C LEU A 155 -6.05 -14.17 1.33
N LYS A 156 -6.29 -12.90 1.65
CA LYS A 156 -5.98 -12.34 2.98
C LYS A 156 -6.82 -12.95 4.08
N ALA A 157 -8.14 -13.03 3.87
CA ALA A 157 -9.05 -13.64 4.82
C ALA A 157 -8.74 -15.13 5.06
N ARG A 158 -8.45 -15.90 3.99
CA ARG A 158 -8.20 -17.35 4.05
C ARG A 158 -6.77 -17.71 4.43
N GLY A 159 -5.80 -16.82 4.20
CA GLY A 159 -4.43 -16.99 4.66
C GLY A 159 -4.35 -17.19 6.17
N TYR A 160 -5.25 -16.54 6.91
CA TYR A 160 -5.42 -16.73 8.36
C TYR A 160 -5.81 -18.17 8.72
N GLU A 161 -6.71 -18.81 7.98
CA GLU A 161 -7.18 -20.18 8.27
C GLU A 161 -6.07 -21.23 8.20
N LYS A 162 -5.06 -21.03 7.34
CA LYS A 162 -3.91 -21.95 7.21
C LYS A 162 -2.94 -21.90 8.40
N HIS A 163 -3.00 -20.86 9.23
CA HIS A 163 -2.08 -20.67 10.35
C HIS A 163 -2.73 -20.96 11.72
N VAL A 164 -4.02 -21.29 11.75
CA VAL A 164 -4.80 -21.52 12.99
C VAL A 164 -5.21 -23.00 13.14
N LEU A 165 -4.89 -23.88 12.18
CA LEU A 165 -5.14 -25.33 12.23
C LEU A 165 -3.86 -26.15 12.38
#